data_AF-A0A839W4T3-F1
#
_entry.id   AF-A0A839W4T3-F1
#
_cell.length_a   1.000
_cell.length_b   1.000
_cell.length_c   1.000
_cell.angle_alpha   90.00
_cell.angle_beta   90.00
_cell.angle_gamma   90.00
#
_symmetry.space_group_name_H-M   'P 1'
#
loop_
_entity.id
_entity.type
_entity.pdbx_description
1 polymer ?
#
loop_
_entity_poly.entity_id
_entity_poly.type
_entity_poly.pdbx_seq_one_letter_code
_entity_poly.pdbx_strand_id
1 'polypeptide(L)'
;MDTISTNVAPVGSKPALAARIKALPTPDKALLKLLFGAALLALVLGLIGGFVTALARAGALTFFPDDAYRLLTLHGVSVFFYWLYLIQAALLLVLAAAENGRGLALRPFAWLGAALMLAGFGVSEWISYTGTPLLYDGSPELATDDPRSVGFFALGYLLLSGGLVALAVSGIATVLQPRLRGEADAFTSIGFALFAWAGFLVVSAIAATNAFRACCGRWAPGPSRPTTAPSGTSCSTTCTICR
;
A
#
# COMPACT_ATOMS: atom_id res chain seq x y z
N MET A 1 -63.34 -14.91 2.42
CA MET A 1 -62.30 -14.42 1.49
C MET A 1 -61.08 -14.16 2.35
N ASP A 2 -60.29 -15.21 2.57
CA ASP A 2 -59.14 -15.16 3.47
C ASP A 2 -57.89 -14.81 2.67
N THR A 3 -57.35 -13.63 2.94
CA THR A 3 -56.05 -13.19 2.41
C THR A 3 -54.94 -13.98 3.08
N ILE A 4 -54.39 -14.95 2.34
CA ILE A 4 -53.13 -15.62 2.70
C ILE A 4 -52.01 -14.58 2.63
N SER A 5 -51.55 -14.08 3.78
CA SER A 5 -50.28 -13.35 3.87
C SER A 5 -49.13 -14.31 3.68
N THR A 6 -48.66 -14.47 2.44
CA THR A 6 -47.38 -15.08 2.12
C THR A 6 -46.25 -14.11 2.49
N ASN A 7 -45.93 -14.03 3.78
CA ASN A 7 -44.64 -13.50 4.23
C ASN A 7 -43.56 -14.57 3.99
N VAL A 8 -43.29 -14.85 2.71
CA VAL A 8 -42.11 -15.61 2.30
C VAL A 8 -40.95 -14.63 2.34
N ALA A 9 -40.22 -14.61 3.45
CA ALA A 9 -38.89 -14.01 3.45
C ALA A 9 -38.10 -14.64 2.29
N PRO A 10 -37.49 -13.86 1.38
CA PRO A 10 -36.79 -14.42 0.24
C PRO A 10 -35.66 -15.32 0.75
N VAL A 11 -35.73 -16.60 0.39
CA VAL A 11 -34.65 -17.57 0.56
C VAL A 11 -33.42 -16.97 -0.13
N GLY A 12 -32.45 -16.46 0.65
CA GLY A 12 -31.17 -15.99 0.12
C GLY A 12 -30.80 -14.51 0.36
N SER A 13 -31.50 -13.75 1.21
CA SER A 13 -31.01 -12.41 1.59
C SER A 13 -29.76 -12.52 2.47
N LYS A 14 -28.56 -12.46 1.87
CA LYS A 14 -27.30 -12.28 2.62
C LYS A 14 -27.48 -11.09 3.58
N PRO A 15 -27.01 -11.18 4.84
CA PRO A 15 -27.06 -10.05 5.75
C PRO A 15 -26.42 -8.83 5.10
N ALA A 16 -26.98 -7.64 5.34
CA ALA A 16 -26.41 -6.39 4.87
C ALA A 16 -24.91 -6.31 5.24
N LEU A 17 -24.10 -5.73 4.37
CA LEU A 17 -22.64 -5.64 4.54
C LEU A 17 -22.24 -5.14 5.95
N ALA A 18 -22.94 -4.12 6.46
CA ALA A 18 -22.73 -3.59 7.80
C ALA A 18 -22.90 -4.65 8.90
N ALA A 19 -23.90 -5.53 8.79
CA ALA A 19 -24.11 -6.61 9.75
C ALA A 19 -22.97 -7.64 9.69
N ARG A 20 -22.48 -7.96 8.49
CA ARG A 20 -21.34 -8.88 8.30
C ARG A 20 -20.06 -8.32 8.90
N ILE A 21 -19.79 -7.03 8.67
CA ILE A 21 -18.64 -6.33 9.27
C ILE A 21 -18.77 -6.30 10.80
N LYS A 22 -19.97 -6.03 11.32
CA LYS A 22 -20.24 -6.05 12.77
C LYS A 22 -20.04 -7.43 13.39
N ALA A 23 -20.27 -8.51 12.64
CA ALA A 23 -20.05 -9.88 13.09
C ALA A 23 -18.57 -10.33 13.04
N LEU A 24 -17.66 -9.53 12.49
CA LEU A 24 -16.26 -9.92 12.36
C LEU A 24 -15.59 -10.17 13.74
N PRO A 25 -14.64 -11.12 13.81
CA PRO A 25 -13.80 -11.33 14.98
C PRO A 25 -13.09 -10.05 15.41
N THR A 26 -12.98 -9.82 16.73
CA THR A 26 -12.28 -8.68 17.32
C THR A 26 -10.87 -8.43 16.76
N PRO A 27 -9.99 -9.45 16.57
CA PRO A 27 -8.67 -9.20 16.00
C PRO A 27 -8.73 -8.66 14.56
N ASP A 28 -9.69 -9.12 13.76
CA ASP A 28 -9.87 -8.65 12.38
C ASP A 28 -10.34 -7.18 12.39
N LYS A 29 -11.27 -6.84 13.29
CA LYS A 29 -11.71 -5.43 13.47
C LYS A 29 -10.58 -4.52 13.93
N ALA A 30 -9.71 -4.98 14.83
CA ALA A 30 -8.58 -4.20 15.32
C ALA A 30 -7.59 -3.91 14.19
N LEU A 31 -7.25 -4.93 13.39
CA LEU A 31 -6.40 -4.78 12.21
C LEU A 31 -7.01 -3.79 11.19
N LEU A 32 -8.30 -3.93 10.89
CA LEU A 32 -8.98 -3.03 9.96
C LEU A 32 -8.99 -1.59 10.46
N LYS A 33 -9.30 -1.37 11.75
CA LYS A 33 -9.24 -0.03 12.37
C LYS A 33 -7.83 0.56 12.29
N LEU A 34 -6.80 -0.25 12.51
CA LEU A 34 -5.41 0.18 12.39
C LEU A 34 -5.09 0.64 10.96
N LEU A 35 -5.43 -0.16 9.96
CA LEU A 35 -5.18 0.18 8.54
C LEU A 35 -5.98 1.41 8.09
N PHE A 36 -7.26 1.50 8.42
CA PHE A 36 -8.08 2.68 8.12
C PHE A 36 -7.57 3.93 8.85
N GLY A 37 -7.20 3.79 10.13
CA GLY A 37 -6.63 4.89 10.92
C GLY A 37 -5.31 5.39 10.34
N ALA A 38 -4.42 4.47 9.95
CA ALA A 38 -3.16 4.81 9.30
C ALA A 38 -3.38 5.44 7.92
N ALA A 39 -4.34 4.96 7.12
CA ALA A 39 -4.68 5.56 5.84
C ALA A 39 -5.18 7.01 6.02
N LEU A 40 -6.03 7.26 7.02
CA LEU A 40 -6.50 8.61 7.34
C LEU A 40 -5.35 9.52 7.80
N LEU A 41 -4.43 9.00 8.62
CA LEU A 41 -3.25 9.75 9.03
C LEU A 41 -2.38 10.14 7.83
N ALA A 42 -2.09 9.19 6.94
CA ALA A 42 -1.34 9.44 5.71
C ALA A 42 -2.06 10.47 4.82
N LEU A 43 -3.40 10.38 4.70
CA LEU A 43 -4.18 11.38 3.96
C LEU A 43 -4.03 12.77 4.55
N VAL A 44 -4.17 12.91 5.87
CA VAL A 44 -4.07 14.20 6.55
C VAL A 44 -2.68 14.81 6.37
N LEU A 45 -1.61 14.04 6.58
CA LEU A 45 -0.24 14.50 6.38
C LEU A 45 -0.01 14.97 4.94
N GLY A 46 -0.45 14.17 3.98
CA GLY A 46 -0.32 14.49 2.57
C GLY A 46 -1.14 15.71 2.15
N LEU A 47 -2.37 15.87 2.65
CA LEU A 47 -3.19 17.06 2.40
C LEU A 47 -2.56 18.33 2.98
N ILE A 48 -1.99 18.25 4.18
CA ILE A 48 -1.25 19.38 4.78
C ILE A 48 -0.05 19.75 3.90
N GLY A 49 0.79 18.78 3.52
CA GLY A 49 1.94 19.02 2.64
C GLY A 49 1.54 19.61 1.29
N GLY A 50 0.47 19.10 0.67
CA GLY A 50 -0.07 19.61 -0.60
C GLY A 50 -0.65 21.01 -0.49
N PHE A 51 -1.37 21.31 0.60
CA PHE A 51 -1.90 22.64 0.87
C PHE A 51 -0.79 23.68 1.06
N VAL A 52 0.23 23.36 1.87
CA VAL A 52 1.39 24.25 2.07
C VAL A 52 2.14 24.47 0.75
N THR A 53 2.30 23.42 -0.06
CA THR A 53 2.90 23.52 -1.40
C THR A 53 2.09 24.43 -2.31
N ALA A 54 0.75 24.35 -2.29
CA ALA A 54 -0.12 25.22 -3.07
C ALA A 54 -0.03 26.69 -2.63
N LEU A 55 0.04 26.95 -1.31
CA LEU A 55 0.26 28.31 -0.79
C LEU A 55 1.61 28.88 -1.23
N ALA A 56 2.67 28.08 -1.18
CA ALA A 56 3.98 28.47 -1.68
C ALA A 56 3.93 28.80 -3.18
N ARG A 57 3.24 27.98 -3.96
CA ARG A 57 3.08 28.19 -5.41
C ARG A 57 2.25 29.42 -5.74
N ALA A 58 1.29 29.78 -4.89
CA ALA A 58 0.49 30.99 -5.01
C ALA A 58 1.23 32.27 -4.57
N GLY A 59 2.48 32.15 -4.08
CA GLY A 59 3.26 33.28 -3.55
C GLY A 59 2.83 33.73 -2.15
N ALA A 60 1.95 32.98 -1.47
CA ALA A 60 1.50 33.28 -0.11
C ALA A 60 2.52 32.88 0.95
N LEU A 61 3.42 31.93 0.64
CA LEU A 61 4.53 31.49 1.47
C LEU A 61 5.82 31.44 0.64
N THR A 62 6.97 31.69 1.27
CA THR A 62 8.28 31.56 0.65
C THR A 62 9.10 30.51 1.39
N PHE A 63 9.64 29.54 0.65
CA PHE A 63 10.51 28.49 1.17
C PHE A 63 11.85 28.51 0.45
N PHE A 64 12.89 28.03 1.13
CA PHE A 64 14.11 27.62 0.42
C PHE A 64 13.79 26.39 -0.46
N PRO A 65 14.50 26.21 -1.59
CA PRO A 65 14.23 25.11 -2.52
C PRO A 65 14.18 23.73 -1.84
N ASP A 66 15.12 23.44 -0.95
CA ASP A 66 15.21 22.15 -0.25
C ASP A 66 13.96 21.85 0.60
N ASP A 67 13.46 22.86 1.31
CA ASP A 67 12.25 22.72 2.12
C ASP A 67 11.01 22.53 1.25
N ALA A 68 10.95 23.23 0.11
CA ALA A 68 9.86 23.07 -0.85
C ALA A 68 9.83 21.65 -1.45
N TYR A 69 10.99 21.09 -1.80
CA TYR A 69 11.10 19.72 -2.29
C TYR A 69 10.74 18.69 -1.22
N ARG A 70 11.20 18.87 0.03
CA ARG A 70 10.81 18.00 1.15
C ARG A 70 9.30 18.00 1.38
N LEU A 71 8.65 19.15 1.35
CA LEU A 71 7.18 19.26 1.49
C LEU A 71 6.44 18.58 0.33
N LEU A 72 6.93 18.76 -0.90
CA LEU A 72 6.36 18.11 -2.08
C LEU A 72 6.51 16.59 -2.01
N THR A 73 7.62 16.10 -1.47
CA THR A 73 7.88 14.67 -1.30
C THR A 73 7.05 14.07 -0.20
N LEU A 74 6.97 14.74 0.96
CA LEU A 74 6.07 14.34 2.04
C LEU A 74 4.63 14.23 1.50
N HIS A 75 4.16 15.23 0.74
CA HIS A 75 2.87 15.17 0.07
C HIS A 75 2.72 13.93 -0.83
N GLY A 76 3.66 13.72 -1.76
CA GLY A 76 3.60 12.63 -2.74
C GLY A 76 3.67 11.24 -2.10
N VAL A 77 4.60 11.05 -1.17
CA VAL A 77 4.80 9.81 -0.39
C VAL A 77 3.53 9.49 0.42
N SER A 78 3.04 10.45 1.20
CA SER A 78 1.87 10.29 2.04
C SER A 78 0.60 9.97 1.24
N VAL A 79 0.27 10.75 0.19
CA VAL A 79 -0.99 10.56 -0.56
C VAL A 79 -0.88 9.42 -1.57
N PHE A 80 0.07 9.49 -2.51
CA PHE A 80 0.04 8.58 -3.67
C PHE A 80 0.44 7.14 -3.32
N PHE A 81 1.26 6.96 -2.28
CA PHE A 81 1.71 5.64 -1.87
C PHE A 81 1.01 5.20 -0.59
N TYR A 82 1.22 5.89 0.53
CA TYR A 82 0.75 5.33 1.80
C TYR A 82 -0.76 5.39 1.95
N TRP A 83 -1.42 6.53 1.73
CA TRP A 83 -2.88 6.61 1.78
C TRP A 83 -3.51 5.62 0.80
N LEU A 84 -3.11 5.68 -0.48
CA LEU A 84 -3.71 4.87 -1.54
C LEU A 84 -3.55 3.37 -1.27
N TYR A 85 -2.36 2.90 -0.91
CA TYR A 85 -2.14 1.48 -0.70
C TYR A 85 -2.71 0.99 0.65
N LEU A 86 -2.68 1.80 1.71
CA LEU A 86 -3.31 1.43 2.99
C LEU A 86 -4.82 1.32 2.84
N ILE A 87 -5.48 2.28 2.16
CA ILE A 87 -6.93 2.24 1.97
C ILE A 87 -7.33 1.08 1.07
N GLN A 88 -6.59 0.81 -0.01
CA GLN A 88 -6.88 -0.32 -0.88
C GLN A 88 -6.74 -1.66 -0.15
N ALA A 89 -5.67 -1.85 0.63
CA ALA A 89 -5.51 -3.08 1.40
C ALA A 89 -6.59 -3.23 2.50
N ALA A 90 -6.94 -2.13 3.19
CA ALA A 90 -8.01 -2.14 4.19
C ALA A 90 -9.37 -2.52 3.58
N LEU A 91 -9.71 -1.93 2.43
CA LEU A 91 -10.95 -2.22 1.70
C LEU A 91 -10.97 -3.66 1.17
N LEU A 92 -9.87 -4.13 0.58
CA LEU A 92 -9.74 -5.52 0.16
C LEU A 92 -10.00 -6.48 1.33
N LEU A 93 -9.33 -6.28 2.46
CA LEU A 93 -9.44 -7.18 3.61
C LEU A 93 -10.82 -7.13 4.27
N VAL A 94 -11.44 -5.96 4.45
CA VAL A 94 -12.78 -5.88 5.07
C VAL A 94 -13.82 -6.54 4.19
N LEU A 95 -13.74 -6.36 2.87
CA LEU A 95 -14.67 -6.96 1.92
C LEU A 95 -14.43 -8.46 1.77
N ALA A 96 -13.18 -8.91 1.77
CA ALA A 96 -12.83 -10.33 1.75
C ALA A 96 -13.30 -11.05 3.04
N ALA A 97 -13.04 -10.46 4.20
CA ALA A 97 -13.47 -10.98 5.49
C ALA A 97 -15.00 -11.04 5.60
N ALA A 98 -15.67 -9.98 5.14
CA ALA A 98 -17.12 -9.95 5.05
C ALA A 98 -17.60 -11.05 4.12
N GLU A 99 -17.03 -11.18 2.92
CA GLU A 99 -17.45 -12.16 1.92
C GLU A 99 -17.29 -13.60 2.40
N ASN A 100 -16.21 -13.91 3.10
CA ASN A 100 -15.96 -15.21 3.73
C ASN A 100 -16.91 -15.49 4.91
N GLY A 101 -17.42 -14.45 5.59
CA GLY A 101 -18.38 -14.58 6.70
C GLY A 101 -17.81 -15.12 8.02
N ARG A 102 -16.58 -15.67 8.02
CA ARG A 102 -15.88 -16.16 9.23
C ARG A 102 -14.64 -15.32 9.59
N GLY A 103 -14.44 -14.19 8.91
CA GLY A 103 -13.29 -13.32 9.10
C GLY A 103 -12.12 -13.62 8.16
N LEU A 104 -10.93 -13.12 8.51
CA LEU A 104 -9.72 -13.25 7.69
C LEU A 104 -9.07 -14.64 7.82
N ALA A 105 -8.65 -15.19 6.69
CA ALA A 105 -7.71 -16.31 6.63
C ALA A 105 -6.27 -15.78 6.67
N LEU A 106 -5.32 -16.64 7.09
CA LEU A 106 -3.90 -16.27 7.25
C LEU A 106 -3.70 -14.97 8.03
N ARG A 107 -4.42 -14.80 9.16
CA ARG A 107 -4.31 -13.61 10.02
C ARG A 107 -2.88 -13.19 10.36
N PRO A 108 -1.92 -14.12 10.63
CA PRO A 108 -0.54 -13.72 10.87
C PRO A 108 0.09 -12.97 9.69
N PHE A 109 -0.22 -13.35 8.45
CA PHE A 109 0.23 -12.62 7.25
C PHE A 109 -0.44 -11.25 7.14
N ALA A 110 -1.71 -11.13 7.52
CA ALA A 110 -2.40 -9.85 7.54
C ALA A 110 -1.76 -8.87 8.54
N TRP A 111 -1.42 -9.36 9.75
CA TRP A 111 -0.73 -8.56 10.76
C TRP A 111 0.71 -8.23 10.37
N LEU A 112 1.45 -9.20 9.83
CA LEU A 112 2.80 -8.97 9.29
C LEU A 112 2.76 -7.89 8.20
N GLY A 113 1.81 -8.00 7.28
CA GLY A 113 1.65 -7.05 6.19
C GLY A 113 1.35 -5.64 6.68
N ALA A 114 0.45 -5.50 7.65
CA ALA A 114 0.19 -4.21 8.29
C ALA A 114 1.42 -3.66 9.02
N ALA A 115 2.15 -4.49 9.77
CA ALA A 115 3.37 -4.07 10.45
C ALA A 115 4.43 -3.57 9.46
N LEU A 116 4.64 -4.27 8.34
CA LEU A 116 5.55 -3.86 7.28
C LEU A 116 5.13 -2.54 6.64
N MET A 117 3.85 -2.37 6.29
CA MET A 117 3.38 -1.11 5.72
C MET A 117 3.53 0.07 6.68
N LEU A 118 3.26 -0.12 7.98
CA LEU A 118 3.40 0.92 9.00
C LEU A 118 4.86 1.26 9.28
N ALA A 119 5.74 0.25 9.31
CA ALA A 119 7.18 0.46 9.42
C ALA A 119 7.72 1.22 8.20
N GLY A 120 7.28 0.82 6.99
CA GLY A 120 7.58 1.54 5.76
C GLY A 120 7.13 2.99 5.84
N PHE A 121 5.89 3.22 6.25
CA PHE A 121 5.32 4.56 6.42
C PHE A 121 6.17 5.41 7.35
N GLY A 122 6.48 4.91 8.55
CA GLY A 122 7.33 5.61 9.51
C GLY A 122 8.71 5.95 8.94
N VAL A 123 9.35 5.01 8.24
CA VAL A 123 10.66 5.23 7.61
C VAL A 123 10.57 6.28 6.49
N SER A 124 9.59 6.15 5.60
CA SER A 124 9.41 7.05 4.46
C SER A 124 9.06 8.48 4.89
N GLU A 125 8.19 8.64 5.89
CA GLU A 125 7.84 9.97 6.41
C GLU A 125 9.04 10.61 7.14
N TRP A 126 9.73 9.84 7.97
CA TRP A 126 10.93 10.32 8.66
C TRP A 126 12.00 10.80 7.68
N ILE A 127 12.33 9.98 6.67
CA ILE A 127 13.38 10.35 5.72
C ILE A 127 12.95 11.46 4.75
N SER A 128 11.65 11.55 4.41
CA SER A 128 11.13 12.67 3.60
C SER A 128 11.26 14.02 4.34
N TYR A 129 11.21 13.99 5.67
CA TYR A 129 11.35 15.18 6.50
C TYR A 129 12.82 15.51 6.82
N THR A 130 13.65 14.52 7.17
CA THR A 130 15.03 14.76 7.65
C THR A 130 16.12 14.55 6.61
N GLY A 131 15.84 13.77 5.57
CA GLY A 131 16.83 13.35 4.57
C GLY A 131 17.05 14.36 3.46
N THR A 132 17.79 13.91 2.45
CA THR A 132 17.97 14.64 1.19
C THR A 132 16.61 14.96 0.56
N PRO A 133 16.41 16.17 0.00
CA PRO A 133 15.21 16.54 -0.74
C PRO A 133 15.08 15.75 -2.06
N LEU A 134 14.77 14.46 -1.93
CA LEU A 134 14.42 13.58 -3.04
C LEU A 134 12.99 13.90 -3.45
N LEU A 135 12.66 13.88 -4.74
CA LEU A 135 11.26 13.81 -5.16
C LEU A 135 10.71 12.39 -4.86
N TYR A 136 9.39 12.21 -4.85
CA TYR A 136 8.74 10.93 -4.51
C TYR A 136 9.17 9.74 -5.41
N ASP A 137 9.79 10.00 -6.55
CA ASP A 137 10.33 9.00 -7.47
C ASP A 137 11.71 8.46 -7.04
N GLY A 138 12.39 9.11 -6.09
CA GLY A 138 13.63 8.65 -5.49
C GLY A 138 14.77 8.48 -6.51
N SER A 139 14.98 9.49 -7.37
CA SER A 139 16.00 9.50 -8.43
C SER A 139 17.32 8.84 -7.99
N PRO A 140 17.77 7.77 -8.67
CA PRO A 140 18.97 7.02 -8.30
C PRO A 140 20.26 7.82 -8.49
N GLU A 141 20.23 8.90 -9.28
CA GLU A 141 21.35 9.81 -9.48
C GLU A 141 21.73 10.52 -8.17
N LEU A 142 20.75 10.87 -7.33
CA LEU A 142 21.00 11.51 -6.02
C LEU A 142 21.63 10.56 -4.98
N ALA A 143 21.70 9.27 -5.28
CA ALA A 143 22.36 8.29 -4.42
C ALA A 143 23.90 8.42 -4.43
N THR A 144 24.47 9.15 -5.39
CA THR A 144 25.93 9.43 -5.40
C THR A 144 26.33 10.36 -4.27
N ASP A 145 25.44 11.28 -3.90
CA ASP A 145 25.74 12.39 -3.00
C ASP A 145 25.31 12.05 -1.56
N ASP A 146 24.18 11.37 -1.38
CA ASP A 146 23.75 10.82 -0.08
C ASP A 146 23.14 9.40 -0.23
N PRO A 147 24.00 8.36 -0.31
CA PRO A 147 23.54 6.98 -0.47
C PRO A 147 22.73 6.48 0.74
N ARG A 148 22.90 7.10 1.92
CA ARG A 148 22.20 6.68 3.14
C ARG A 148 20.76 7.15 3.12
N SER A 149 20.51 8.42 2.78
CA SER A 149 19.13 8.93 2.65
C SER A 149 18.35 8.17 1.58
N VAL A 150 18.96 7.92 0.42
CA VAL A 150 18.32 7.15 -0.66
C VAL A 150 18.08 5.69 -0.26
N GLY A 151 18.99 5.08 0.50
CA GLY A 151 18.84 3.72 1.04
C GLY A 151 17.63 3.59 1.97
N PHE A 152 17.43 4.53 2.91
CA PHE A 152 16.26 4.54 3.78
C PHE A 152 14.96 4.86 3.03
N PHE A 153 15.01 5.77 2.06
CA PHE A 153 13.87 6.06 1.19
C PHE A 153 13.41 4.79 0.47
N ALA A 154 14.32 4.08 -0.20
CA ALA A 154 14.04 2.82 -0.86
C ALA A 154 13.58 1.72 0.10
N LEU A 155 14.14 1.64 1.32
CA LEU A 155 13.72 0.68 2.34
C LEU A 155 12.24 0.86 2.69
N GLY A 156 11.77 2.10 2.82
CA GLY A 156 10.36 2.40 3.06
C GLY A 156 9.45 1.79 1.99
N TYR A 157 9.78 1.96 0.71
CA TYR A 157 9.03 1.38 -0.41
C TYR A 157 9.13 -0.15 -0.49
N LEU A 158 10.26 -0.74 -0.11
CA LEU A 158 10.39 -2.20 -0.04
C LEU A 158 9.55 -2.79 1.09
N LEU A 159 9.49 -2.12 2.25
CA LEU A 159 8.62 -2.49 3.36
C LEU A 159 7.15 -2.37 2.96
N LEU A 160 6.76 -1.27 2.30
CA LEU A 160 5.42 -1.10 1.71
C LEU A 160 5.07 -2.25 0.75
N SER A 161 6.00 -2.60 -0.15
CA SER A 161 5.81 -3.67 -1.14
C SER A 161 5.64 -5.05 -0.48
N GLY A 162 6.51 -5.39 0.46
CA GLY A 162 6.39 -6.63 1.23
C GLY A 162 5.09 -6.69 2.03
N GLY A 163 4.69 -5.55 2.60
CA GLY A 163 3.43 -5.41 3.32
C GLY A 163 2.21 -5.65 2.44
N LEU A 164 2.20 -5.07 1.23
CA LEU A 164 1.14 -5.25 0.25
C LEU A 164 1.01 -6.71 -0.21
N VAL A 165 2.13 -7.39 -0.49
CA VAL A 165 2.09 -8.81 -0.85
C VAL A 165 1.49 -9.64 0.30
N ALA A 166 1.92 -9.42 1.53
CA ALA A 166 1.42 -10.18 2.68
C ALA A 166 -0.09 -9.96 2.91
N LEU A 167 -0.58 -8.73 2.79
CA LEU A 167 -2.01 -8.42 2.90
C LEU A 167 -2.80 -9.00 1.72
N ALA A 168 -2.28 -8.90 0.49
CA ALA A 168 -2.92 -9.46 -0.70
C ALA A 168 -3.02 -10.99 -0.62
N VAL A 169 -1.96 -11.67 -0.16
CA VAL A 169 -1.97 -13.12 0.09
C VAL A 169 -3.02 -13.51 1.13
N SER A 170 -3.13 -12.75 2.22
CA SER A 170 -4.21 -12.97 3.20
C SER A 170 -5.60 -12.75 2.58
N GLY A 171 -5.78 -11.72 1.75
CA GLY A 171 -7.01 -11.46 1.01
C GLY A 171 -7.38 -12.62 0.07
N ILE A 172 -6.42 -13.09 -0.74
CA ILE A 172 -6.57 -14.25 -1.65
C ILE A 172 -6.97 -15.50 -0.86
N ALA A 173 -6.23 -15.82 0.21
CA ALA A 173 -6.55 -16.97 1.04
C ALA A 173 -7.95 -16.87 1.64
N THR A 174 -8.37 -15.65 2.03
CA THR A 174 -9.70 -15.40 2.61
C THR A 174 -10.81 -15.63 1.59
N VAL A 175 -10.68 -15.13 0.35
CA VAL A 175 -11.70 -15.30 -0.69
C VAL A 175 -11.76 -16.72 -1.25
N LEU A 176 -10.65 -17.46 -1.20
CA LEU A 176 -10.58 -18.87 -1.62
C LEU A 176 -11.12 -19.83 -0.56
N GLN A 177 -11.15 -19.43 0.72
CA GLN A 177 -11.45 -20.32 1.84
C GLN A 177 -12.78 -21.09 1.71
N PRO A 178 -13.90 -20.49 1.25
CA PRO A 178 -15.14 -21.24 1.04
C PRO A 178 -15.00 -22.40 0.04
N ARG A 179 -14.21 -22.21 -1.03
CA ARG A 179 -13.95 -23.25 -2.04
C ARG A 179 -13.06 -24.35 -1.50
N LEU A 180 -12.02 -23.97 -0.77
CA LEU A 180 -11.11 -24.93 -0.12
C LEU A 180 -11.83 -25.82 0.92
N ARG A 181 -12.99 -25.38 1.42
CA ARG A 181 -13.85 -26.16 2.33
C ARG A 181 -14.97 -26.93 1.63
N GLY A 182 -15.14 -26.78 0.31
CA GLY A 182 -16.28 -27.36 -0.41
C GLY A 182 -17.63 -26.69 -0.11
N GLU A 183 -17.63 -25.47 0.45
CA GLU A 183 -18.86 -24.71 0.77
C GLU A 183 -19.42 -23.96 -0.46
N ALA A 184 -18.62 -23.82 -1.53
CA ALA A 184 -19.02 -23.21 -2.79
C ALA A 184 -18.16 -23.72 -3.95
N ASP A 185 -18.79 -23.97 -5.10
CA ASP A 185 -18.09 -24.46 -6.31
C ASP A 185 -17.53 -23.35 -7.19
N ALA A 186 -18.11 -22.14 -7.14
CA ALA A 186 -17.76 -21.02 -8.03
C ALA A 186 -17.58 -19.70 -7.27
N PHE A 187 -16.91 -18.73 -7.91
CA PHE A 187 -16.83 -17.35 -7.43
C PHE A 187 -18.17 -16.61 -7.55
N THR A 188 -18.55 -15.89 -6.49
CA THR A 188 -19.47 -14.77 -6.63
C THR A 188 -18.77 -13.65 -7.39
N SER A 189 -19.52 -12.76 -8.04
CA SER A 189 -18.93 -11.61 -8.74
C SER A 189 -18.06 -10.75 -7.82
N ILE A 190 -18.48 -10.59 -6.56
CA ILE A 190 -17.71 -9.88 -5.52
C ILE A 190 -16.44 -10.66 -5.18
N GLY A 191 -16.54 -11.98 -4.94
CA GLY A 191 -15.37 -12.81 -4.63
C GLY A 191 -14.33 -12.81 -5.75
N PHE A 192 -14.76 -12.85 -7.01
CA PHE A 192 -13.88 -12.74 -8.17
C PHE A 192 -13.22 -11.36 -8.26
N ALA A 193 -14.00 -10.28 -8.10
CA ALA A 193 -13.46 -8.92 -8.11
C ALA A 193 -12.41 -8.70 -7.01
N LEU A 194 -12.64 -9.22 -5.80
CA LEU A 194 -11.68 -9.15 -4.69
C LEU A 194 -10.42 -9.98 -4.97
N PHE A 195 -10.57 -11.16 -5.57
CA PHE A 195 -9.43 -11.98 -6.00
C PHE A 195 -8.58 -11.25 -7.04
N ALA A 196 -9.20 -10.67 -8.07
CA ALA A 196 -8.52 -9.89 -9.10
C ALA A 196 -7.85 -8.63 -8.52
N TRP A 197 -8.53 -7.91 -7.61
CA TRP A 197 -7.95 -6.76 -6.93
C TRP A 197 -6.73 -7.14 -6.08
N ALA A 198 -6.80 -8.25 -5.34
CA ALA A 198 -5.63 -8.73 -4.61
C ALA A 198 -4.46 -9.04 -5.57
N GLY A 199 -4.74 -9.64 -6.73
CA GLY A 199 -3.74 -9.84 -7.79
C GLY A 199 -3.13 -8.52 -8.28
N PHE A 200 -3.94 -7.48 -8.48
CA PHE A 200 -3.46 -6.14 -8.82
C PHE A 200 -2.49 -5.58 -7.77
N LEU A 201 -2.81 -5.72 -6.47
CA LEU A 201 -1.91 -5.27 -5.39
C LEU A 201 -0.56 -6.01 -5.40
N VAL A 202 -0.56 -7.31 -5.73
CA VAL A 202 0.69 -8.08 -5.88
C VAL A 202 1.51 -7.54 -7.04
N VAL A 203 0.89 -7.25 -8.19
CA VAL A 203 1.58 -6.67 -9.35
C VAL A 203 2.16 -5.29 -9.02
N SER A 204 1.39 -4.43 -8.34
CA SER A 204 1.87 -3.12 -7.87
C SER A 204 3.08 -3.25 -6.95
N ALA A 205 3.06 -4.22 -6.02
CA ALA A 205 4.17 -4.47 -5.12
C ALA A 205 5.43 -4.97 -5.85
N ILE A 206 5.28 -5.81 -6.87
CA ILE A 206 6.39 -6.26 -7.73
C ILE A 206 6.99 -5.07 -8.48
N ALA A 207 6.14 -4.21 -9.07
CA ALA A 207 6.59 -3.02 -9.77
C ALA A 207 7.39 -2.08 -8.85
N ALA A 208 6.87 -1.80 -7.65
CA ALA A 208 7.56 -1.00 -6.64
C ALA A 208 8.89 -1.65 -6.20
N THR A 209 8.90 -2.97 -5.95
CA THR A 209 10.14 -3.69 -5.62
C THR A 209 11.20 -3.55 -6.72
N ASN A 210 10.80 -3.69 -7.98
CA ASN A 210 11.72 -3.54 -9.11
C ASN A 210 12.28 -2.13 -9.24
N ALA A 211 11.47 -1.11 -8.95
CA ALA A 211 11.91 0.28 -8.96
C ALA A 211 12.95 0.58 -7.86
N PHE A 212 12.74 0.07 -6.64
CA PHE A 212 13.52 0.49 -5.47
C PHE A 212 14.63 -0.48 -5.02
N ARG A 213 14.65 -1.73 -5.53
CA ARG A 213 15.67 -2.74 -5.12
C ARG A 213 17.12 -2.30 -5.39
N ALA A 214 17.37 -1.59 -6.50
CA ALA A 214 18.72 -1.17 -6.90
C ALA A 214 19.28 -0.08 -5.98
N CYS A 215 18.41 0.77 -5.43
CA CYS A 215 18.78 1.82 -4.49
C CYS A 215 19.19 1.25 -3.12
N CYS A 216 18.50 0.23 -2.61
CA CYS A 216 18.92 -0.44 -1.37
C CYS A 216 20.19 -1.30 -1.54
N GLY A 217 20.42 -1.93 -2.69
CA GLY A 217 21.59 -2.79 -2.91
C GLY A 217 22.94 -2.05 -2.84
N ARG A 218 22.95 -0.74 -3.10
CA ARG A 218 24.13 0.13 -3.00
C ARG A 218 24.43 0.63 -1.57
N TRP A 219 23.53 0.36 -0.61
CA TRP A 219 23.66 0.75 0.80
C TRP A 219 24.34 -0.33 1.66
N ALA A 220 24.40 -1.59 1.19
CA ALA A 220 25.09 -2.66 1.91
C ALA A 220 26.62 -2.46 1.88
N PRO A 221 27.34 -2.57 3.02
CA PRO A 221 28.79 -2.46 3.05
C PRO A 221 29.42 -3.71 2.43
N GLY A 222 29.48 -3.75 1.10
CA GLY A 222 30.34 -4.65 0.33
C GLY A 222 31.58 -3.89 -0.14
N PRO A 223 32.73 -4.57 -0.36
CA PRO A 223 33.93 -3.91 -0.83
C PRO A 223 33.60 -3.16 -2.12
N SER A 224 33.93 -1.87 -2.13
CA SER A 224 33.89 -1.00 -3.30
C SER A 224 34.60 -1.71 -4.45
N ARG A 225 33.82 -2.35 -5.33
CA ARG A 225 34.36 -2.84 -6.59
C ARG A 225 34.72 -1.60 -7.39
N PRO A 226 35.96 -1.43 -7.84
CA PRO A 226 36.28 -0.36 -8.76
C PRO A 226 35.53 -0.68 -10.06
N THR A 227 34.42 0.02 -10.30
CA THR A 227 33.83 0.06 -11.64
C THR A 227 34.78 0.87 -12.50
N THR A 228 35.62 0.17 -13.25
CA THR A 228 36.10 0.69 -14.53
C THR A 228 34.87 1.07 -15.34
N ALA A 229 34.59 2.36 -15.44
CA ALA A 229 33.60 2.88 -16.36
C ALA A 229 34.12 2.67 -17.79
N PRO A 230 33.45 1.92 -18.67
CA PRO A 230 33.47 2.29 -20.06
C PRO A 230 32.58 3.54 -20.18
N SER A 231 33.16 4.60 -20.70
CA SER A 231 32.45 5.78 -21.18
C SER A 231 31.20 5.36 -21.98
N GLY A 232 30.02 5.81 -21.53
CA GLY A 232 28.83 5.82 -22.39
C GLY A 232 27.67 4.87 -22.06
N THR A 233 27.49 4.37 -20.84
CA THR A 233 26.23 3.70 -20.47
C THR A 233 25.44 4.52 -19.45
N SER A 234 24.51 5.30 -19.99
CA SER A 234 23.43 5.95 -19.23
C SER A 234 22.70 4.94 -18.33
N CYS A 235 22.27 5.39 -17.15
CA CYS A 235 21.32 4.71 -16.27
C CYS A 235 19.90 4.68 -16.87
N SER A 236 19.78 4.34 -18.15
CA SER A 236 18.56 4.29 -18.93
C SER A 236 18.59 3.08 -19.85
N THR A 237 18.46 1.88 -19.29
CA THR A 237 17.87 0.69 -19.93
C THR A 237 17.66 -0.32 -18.81
N THR A 238 16.46 -0.49 -18.25
CA THR A 238 15.38 -1.26 -18.88
C THR A 238 14.05 -0.89 -18.21
N CYS A 239 13.27 -0.02 -18.86
CA CYS A 239 11.81 0.03 -18.73
C CYS A 239 11.24 0.31 -20.12
N THR A 240 11.16 -0.73 -20.95
CA THR A 240 10.59 -0.67 -22.31
C THR A 240 9.08 -0.93 -22.25
N ILE A 241 8.34 -0.30 -21.32
CA ILE A 241 6.87 -0.43 -21.21
C ILE A 241 6.16 0.94 -21.16
N CYS A 242 6.87 2.06 -21.30
CA CYS A 242 6.25 3.37 -21.55
C CYS A 242 7.00 4.11 -22.68
N ARG A 243 6.69 3.75 -23.92
CA ARG A 243 6.82 4.63 -25.09
C ARG A 243 5.52 4.59 -25.86
#